data_AF-A0A838SGY7-F1
#
_entry.id   AF-A0A838SGY7-F1
#
_cell.length_a   1.000
_cell.length_b   1.000
_cell.length_c   1.000
_cell.angle_alpha   90.00
_cell.angle_beta   90.00
_cell.angle_gamma   90.00
#
_symmetry.space_group_name_H-M   'P 1'
#
loop_
_entity.id
_entity.type
_entity.pdbx_description
1 polymer ?
#
loop_
_entity_poly.entity_id
_entity_poly.type
_entity_poly.pdbx_seq_one_letter_code
_entity_poly.pdbx_strand_id
1 'polypeptide(L)'
;KQWYAWAICSRLCPIKKVARIIKKHLWGILNAVLLQASNGASESMNSRIQGIKIRGRGFRNKQRYIQAIYFHFGGLELYPEGVLSIAATPSF
;
A
#
# COMPACT_ATOMS: atom_id res chain seq x y z
N LYS A 1 -10.75 30.27 -0.84
CA LYS A 1 -12.06 30.12 -1.55
C LYS A 1 -11.94 30.39 -3.07
N GLN A 2 -11.15 31.37 -3.51
CA GLN A 2 -10.99 31.73 -4.94
C GLN A 2 -10.50 30.60 -5.84
N TRP A 3 -9.53 29.79 -5.39
CA TRP A 3 -8.97 28.70 -6.20
C TRP A 3 -10.01 27.64 -6.63
N TYR A 4 -10.89 27.21 -5.72
CA TYR A 4 -11.92 26.21 -6.05
C TYR A 4 -12.90 26.74 -7.10
N ALA A 5 -13.30 28.02 -7.01
CA ALA A 5 -14.18 28.65 -7.98
C ALA A 5 -13.53 28.69 -9.37
N TRP A 6 -12.26 29.10 -9.45
CA TRP A 6 -11.48 29.08 -10.70
C TRP A 6 -11.36 27.66 -11.27
N ALA A 7 -11.05 26.67 -10.42
CA ALA A 7 -10.87 25.28 -10.84
C ALA A 7 -12.18 24.65 -11.36
N ILE A 8 -13.33 25.01 -10.80
CA ILE A 8 -14.64 24.56 -11.28
C ILE A 8 -15.04 25.26 -12.58
N CYS A 9 -14.64 26.52 -12.78
CA CYS A 9 -14.88 27.24 -14.03
C CYS A 9 -13.93 26.83 -15.17
N SER A 10 -12.85 26.08 -14.87
CA SER A 10 -11.92 25.59 -15.89
C SER A 10 -12.61 24.73 -16.95
N ARG A 11 -12.22 24.87 -18.22
CA ARG A 11 -12.71 24.03 -19.32
C ARG A 11 -12.19 22.58 -19.23
N LEU A 12 -11.20 22.32 -18.38
CA LEU A 12 -10.59 21.00 -18.20
C LEU A 12 -11.41 20.15 -17.21
N CYS A 13 -12.09 19.12 -17.72
CA CYS A 13 -12.80 18.12 -16.91
C CYS A 13 -11.93 17.46 -15.82
N PRO A 14 -10.64 17.14 -16.06
CA PRO A 14 -9.77 16.60 -15.01
C PRO A 14 -9.61 17.54 -13.81
N ILE A 15 -9.44 18.85 -14.06
CA ILE A 15 -9.27 19.86 -12.99
C ILE A 15 -10.55 19.97 -12.15
N LYS A 16 -11.72 20.01 -12.81
CA LYS A 16 -13.01 19.99 -12.14
C LYS A 16 -13.17 18.76 -11.23
N LYS A 17 -12.73 17.59 -11.69
CA LYS A 17 -12.79 16.34 -10.91
C LYS A 17 -11.90 16.41 -9.67
N VAL A 18 -10.66 16.85 -9.82
CA VAL A 18 -9.72 17.02 -8.69
C VAL A 18 -10.25 18.03 -7.68
N ALA A 19 -10.76 19.18 -8.14
CA ALA A 19 -11.35 20.19 -7.25
C ALA A 19 -12.51 19.64 -6.41
N ARG A 20 -13.39 18.84 -7.02
CA ARG A 20 -14.49 18.17 -6.31
C ARG A 20 -14.00 17.14 -5.29
N ILE A 21 -12.97 16.36 -5.63
CA ILE A 21 -12.36 15.40 -4.69
C ILE A 21 -11.76 16.13 -3.49
N ILE A 22 -10.99 17.19 -3.71
CA ILE A 22 -10.40 17.99 -2.64
C ILE A 22 -11.49 18.58 -1.75
N LYS A 23 -12.55 19.15 -2.33
CA LYS A 23 -13.67 19.69 -1.55
C LYS A 23 -14.37 18.61 -0.71
N LYS A 24 -14.58 17.41 -1.28
CA LYS A 24 -15.22 16.28 -0.59
C LYS A 24 -14.38 15.75 0.58
N HIS A 25 -13.06 15.73 0.44
CA HIS A 25 -12.13 15.14 1.41
C HIS A 25 -11.31 16.17 2.19
N LEU A 26 -11.71 17.44 2.16
CA LEU A 26 -10.93 18.57 2.68
C LEU A 26 -10.52 18.37 4.14
N TRP A 27 -11.43 17.91 4.98
CA TRP A 27 -11.17 17.65 6.40
C TRP A 27 -10.13 16.55 6.61
N GLY A 28 -10.20 15.47 5.83
CA GLY A 28 -9.20 14.40 5.88
C GLY A 28 -7.82 14.88 5.44
N ILE A 29 -7.76 15.72 4.41
CA ILE A 29 -6.50 16.32 3.93
C ILE A 29 -5.90 17.24 5.00
N LEU A 30 -6.71 18.12 5.60
CA LEU A 30 -6.25 19.01 6.66
C LEU A 30 -5.75 18.24 7.88
N ASN A 31 -6.49 17.21 8.32
CA ASN A 31 -6.07 16.37 9.44
C ASN A 31 -4.76 15.65 9.13
N ALA A 32 -4.59 15.11 7.91
CA ALA A 32 -3.34 14.46 7.52
C ALA A 32 -2.14 15.42 7.55
N VAL A 33 -2.33 16.67 7.10
CA VAL A 33 -1.27 17.71 7.14
C VAL A 33 -0.94 18.08 8.58
N LEU A 34 -1.96 18.33 9.42
CA LEU A 34 -1.77 18.71 10.82
C LEU A 34 -1.11 17.61 11.65
N LEU A 35 -1.52 16.36 11.42
CA LEU A 35 -0.96 15.18 12.10
C LEU A 35 0.36 14.70 11.47
N GLN A 36 0.85 15.37 10.42
CA GLN A 36 2.02 14.96 9.63
C GLN A 36 1.94 13.48 9.22
N ALA A 37 0.75 13.02 8.86
CA ALA A 37 0.49 11.64 8.53
C ALA A 37 1.31 11.24 7.29
N SER A 38 2.24 10.30 7.47
CA SER A 38 3.05 9.76 6.38
C SER A 38 2.37 8.57 5.74
N ASN A 39 2.21 8.60 4.40
CA ASN A 39 1.75 7.46 3.62
C ASN A 39 2.87 6.44 3.33
N GLY A 40 4.09 6.69 3.82
CA GLY A 40 5.27 5.89 3.47
C GLY A 40 5.14 4.41 3.87
N ALA A 41 4.55 4.11 5.03
CA ALA A 41 4.31 2.72 5.44
C ALA A 41 3.37 2.00 4.46
N SER A 42 2.26 2.63 4.09
CA SER A 42 1.29 2.10 3.12
C SER A 42 1.90 1.93 1.72
N GLU A 43 2.71 2.89 1.27
CA GLU A 43 3.40 2.85 -0.03
C GLU A 43 4.46 1.75 -0.06
N SER A 44 5.22 1.58 1.02
CA SER A 44 6.21 0.52 1.15
C SER A 44 5.54 -0.86 1.05
N MET A 45 4.40 -1.03 1.74
CA MET A 45 3.62 -2.26 1.68
C MET A 45 3.03 -2.49 0.28
N ASN A 46 2.48 -1.44 -0.36
CA ASN A 46 1.97 -1.53 -1.72
C ASN A 46 3.07 -1.93 -2.71
N SER A 47 4.27 -1.37 -2.58
CA SER A 47 5.42 -1.70 -3.43
C SER A 47 5.87 -3.15 -3.24
N ARG A 48 5.90 -3.64 -1.99
CA ARG A 48 6.20 -5.06 -1.68
C ARG A 48 5.18 -6.01 -2.30
N ILE A 49 3.89 -5.67 -2.25
CA ILE A 49 2.79 -6.42 -2.85
C ILE A 49 2.89 -6.43 -4.39
N GLN A 50 3.23 -5.30 -5.01
CA GLN A 50 3.50 -5.25 -6.46
C GLN A 50 4.73 -6.08 -6.84
N GLY A 51 5.76 -6.11 -5.99
CA GLY A 51 6.94 -6.97 -6.17
C GLY A 51 6.57 -8.46 -6.28
N ILE A 52 5.62 -8.95 -5.48
CA ILE A 52 5.10 -10.33 -5.58
C ILE A 52 4.44 -10.55 -6.94
N LYS A 53 3.64 -9.59 -7.43
CA LYS A 53 2.99 -9.67 -8.74
C LYS A 53 4.01 -9.76 -9.87
N ILE A 54 5.05 -8.95 -9.84
CA ILE A 54 6.13 -8.93 -10.83
C ILE A 54 6.91 -10.25 -10.80
N ARG A 55 7.30 -10.73 -9.61
CA ARG A 55 7.99 -12.02 -9.43
C ARG A 55 7.17 -13.21 -9.94
N GLY A 56 5.87 -13.18 -9.71
CA GLY A 56 4.93 -14.20 -10.22
C GLY A 56 4.66 -14.10 -11.73
N ARG A 57 5.15 -13.05 -12.41
CA ARG A 57 4.82 -12.71 -13.82
C ARG A 57 3.30 -12.58 -14.05
N GLY A 58 2.60 -12.09 -13.03
CA GLY A 58 1.14 -12.03 -13.00
C GLY A 58 0.50 -13.31 -12.47
N PHE A 59 -0.70 -13.17 -11.93
CA PHE A 59 -1.48 -14.29 -11.39
C PHE A 59 -2.73 -14.51 -12.24
N ARG A 60 -3.00 -15.76 -12.63
CA ARG A 60 -4.20 -16.14 -13.39
C ARG A 60 -5.51 -15.94 -12.62
N ASN A 61 -5.46 -15.97 -11.28
CA ASN A 61 -6.62 -15.77 -10.41
C ASN A 61 -6.24 -14.88 -9.21
N LYS A 62 -7.15 -13.98 -8.82
CA LYS A 62 -7.05 -13.13 -7.63
C LYS A 62 -6.81 -13.94 -6.34
N GLN A 63 -7.46 -15.10 -6.18
CA GLN A 63 -7.27 -15.94 -4.99
C GLN A 63 -5.82 -16.39 -4.82
N ARG A 64 -5.16 -16.79 -5.92
CA ARG A 64 -3.73 -17.17 -5.89
C ARG A 64 -2.83 -15.99 -5.55
N TYR A 65 -3.19 -14.79 -6.00
CA TYR A 65 -2.44 -13.59 -5.65
C TYR A 65 -2.56 -13.27 -4.16
N ILE A 66 -3.77 -13.35 -3.61
CA ILE A 66 -4.02 -13.15 -2.17
C ILE A 66 -3.26 -14.20 -1.34
N GLN A 67 -3.31 -15.47 -1.73
CA GLN A 67 -2.56 -16.54 -1.06
C GLN A 67 -1.06 -16.28 -1.10
N ALA A 68 -0.50 -15.83 -2.22
CA ALA A 68 0.93 -15.48 -2.30
C ALA A 68 1.29 -14.30 -1.40
N ILE A 69 0.42 -13.29 -1.27
CA ILE A 69 0.61 -12.18 -0.33
C ILE A 69 0.64 -12.71 1.11
N TYR A 70 -0.33 -13.54 1.51
CA TYR A 70 -0.35 -14.15 2.85
C TYR A 70 0.84 -15.07 3.08
N PHE A 71 1.29 -15.81 2.07
CA PHE A 71 2.47 -16.66 2.20
C PHE A 71 3.73 -15.85 2.50
N HIS A 72 3.91 -14.70 1.84
CA HIS A 72 5.10 -13.86 2.01
C HIS A 72 5.04 -12.89 3.20
N PHE A 73 3.85 -12.46 3.63
CA PHE A 73 3.69 -11.45 4.69
C PHE A 73 2.86 -11.92 5.89
N GLY A 74 2.34 -13.16 5.87
CA GLY A 74 1.51 -13.71 6.94
C GLY A 74 2.27 -14.29 8.12
N GLY A 75 3.61 -14.25 8.10
CA GLY A 75 4.43 -14.73 9.23
C GLY A 75 4.30 -16.22 9.49
N LEU A 76 4.10 -17.03 8.44
CA LEU A 76 4.03 -18.48 8.55
C LEU A 76 5.40 -19.04 8.92
N GLU A 77 5.43 -19.93 9.92
CA GLU A 77 6.61 -20.71 10.26
C GLU A 77 6.74 -21.86 9.24
N LEU A 78 7.60 -21.64 8.24
CA LEU A 78 7.78 -22.57 7.11
C LEU A 78 9.01 -23.48 7.29
N TYR A 79 9.76 -23.32 8.38
CA TYR A 79 10.91 -24.17 8.67
C TYR A 79 10.45 -25.48 9.30
N PRO A 80 10.97 -26.64 8.86
CA PRO A 80 10.71 -27.89 9.52
C PRO A 80 11.35 -27.89 10.92
N GLU A 81 10.65 -28.44 11.92
CA GLU A 81 11.06 -28.38 13.34
C GLU A 81 12.48 -28.91 13.60
N GLY A 82 13.00 -29.79 12.74
CA GLY A 82 14.35 -30.35 12.87
C GLY A 82 15.50 -29.41 12.50
N VAL A 83 15.25 -28.26 11.88
CA VAL A 83 16.31 -27.32 11.44
C VAL A 83 16.58 -26.23 12.48
N LEU A 84 15.58 -25.86 13.28
CA LEU A 84 15.71 -24.83 14.32
C LEU A 84 16.57 -25.30 15.52
N SER A 85 16.65 -26.61 15.76
CA SER A 85 17.49 -27.18 16.83
C SER A 85 18.99 -27.10 16.53
N ILE A 86 19.40 -27.06 15.25
CA ILE A 86 20.81 -27.01 14.83
C ILE A 86 21.36 -25.58 14.89
N ALA A 87 20.51 -24.57 14.72
CA ALA A 87 20.93 -23.16 14.77
C ALA A 87 21.10 -22.62 16.20
N ALA A 88 20.56 -23.30 17.22
CA ALA A 88 20.58 -22.85 18.61
C ALA A 88 21.71 -23.46 19.46
N THR A 89 22.49 -24.40 18.93
CA THR A 89 23.68 -24.93 19.60
C THR A 89 24.89 -24.03 19.30
N PRO A 90 25.45 -23.31 20.29
CA PRO A 90 26.74 -22.69 20.08
C PRO A 90 27.75 -23.82 19.89
N SER A 91 28.41 -23.84 18.74
CA SER A 91 29.64 -24.60 18.56
C SER A 91 30.61 -24.20 19.68
N PHE A 92 31.05 -25.21 20.44
CA PHE A 92 31.97 -25.16 21.59
C PHE A 92 33.05 -24.08 21.51
#